data_AF-A0A3D0WWM8-F1
#
_entry.id   AF-A0A3D0WWM8-F1
#
_cell.length_a   1.000
_cell.length_b   1.000
_cell.length_c   1.000
_cell.angle_alpha   90.00
_cell.angle_beta   90.00
_cell.angle_gamma   90.00
#
_symmetry.space_group_name_H-M   'P 1'
#
loop_
_entity.id
_entity.type
_entity.pdbx_description
1 polymer ?
#
loop_
_entity_poly.entity_id
_entity_poly.type
_entity_poly.pdbx_seq_one_letter_code
_entity_poly.pdbx_strand_id
1 'polypeptide(L)'
;MLRIGCHLSASKGLLAMGRTAKKIGANTFQFFTRNPRGGKAKKIDPEDVRAFLAFAEENGVGPVVAHAPYTLNLCSANEKTRAFAAGVLADDLARMELLPGNFYNLHPGSSGGQGAEEGIRLISAALNAAVKPGQATTVLLETMAGKGTEVGRSFGELRAILDRAACPEKMGVCLDTCHVFDAGYDVRDALDAVLEEFDRVIGLGRLRAVHLNDSKNALGSRKDRHEKIGAGHIG
;
A
#
# COMPACT_ATOMS: atom_id res chain seq x y z
N MET A 1 -17.12 -11.37 -8.61
CA MET A 1 -16.69 -10.41 -9.66
C MET A 1 -15.28 -9.94 -9.32
N LEU A 2 -14.36 -9.91 -10.29
CA LEU A 2 -13.01 -9.40 -10.10
C LEU A 2 -13.06 -7.90 -9.77
N ARG A 3 -12.24 -7.44 -8.80
CA ARG A 3 -12.02 -6.02 -8.52
C ARG A 3 -10.78 -5.56 -9.29
N ILE A 4 -10.94 -4.65 -10.25
CA ILE A 4 -9.85 -4.15 -11.07
C ILE A 4 -9.99 -2.64 -11.32
N GLY A 5 -8.84 -1.95 -11.35
CA GLY A 5 -8.74 -0.52 -11.55
C GLY A 5 -7.30 -0.06 -11.68
N CYS A 6 -7.08 1.24 -11.55
CA CYS A 6 -5.76 1.84 -11.65
C CYS A 6 -5.57 2.95 -10.60
N HIS A 7 -4.37 3.52 -10.53
CA HIS A 7 -4.11 4.69 -9.71
C HIS A 7 -4.68 5.95 -10.38
N LEU A 8 -5.60 6.64 -9.70
CA LEU A 8 -6.27 7.86 -10.19
C LEU A 8 -5.80 9.12 -9.45
N SER A 9 -5.84 10.24 -10.16
CA SER A 9 -5.51 11.55 -9.57
C SER A 9 -6.64 12.07 -8.70
N ALA A 10 -6.35 12.32 -7.42
CA ALA A 10 -7.27 12.96 -6.47
C ALA A 10 -7.43 14.48 -6.68
N SER A 11 -6.85 15.06 -7.74
CA SER A 11 -6.82 16.51 -7.95
C SER A 11 -8.21 17.16 -8.05
N LYS A 12 -9.21 16.41 -8.51
CA LYS A 12 -10.60 16.84 -8.72
C LYS A 12 -11.60 16.31 -7.68
N GLY A 13 -11.13 15.69 -6.60
CA GLY A 13 -11.99 15.11 -5.56
C GLY A 13 -12.34 13.63 -5.77
N LEU A 14 -12.96 13.04 -4.76
CA LEU A 14 -13.33 11.63 -4.67
C LEU A 14 -14.41 11.26 -5.68
N LEU A 15 -15.47 12.07 -5.81
CA LEU A 15 -16.55 11.79 -6.76
C LEU A 15 -16.03 11.77 -8.20
N ALA A 16 -15.13 12.69 -8.54
CA ALA A 16 -14.51 12.73 -9.85
C ALA A 16 -13.67 11.46 -10.14
N MET A 17 -12.97 10.93 -9.13
CA MET A 17 -12.26 9.65 -9.26
C MET A 17 -13.25 8.50 -9.45
N GLY A 18 -14.33 8.42 -8.66
CA GLY A 18 -15.37 7.40 -8.83
C GLY A 18 -15.98 7.40 -10.23
N ARG A 19 -16.35 8.58 -10.75
CA ARG A 19 -16.86 8.73 -12.13
C ARG A 19 -15.82 8.32 -13.18
N THR A 20 -14.55 8.66 -12.96
CA THR A 20 -13.46 8.27 -13.85
C THR A 20 -13.26 6.76 -13.87
N ALA A 21 -13.24 6.10 -12.70
CA ALA A 21 -13.15 4.65 -12.58
C ALA A 21 -14.29 3.97 -13.36
N LYS A 22 -15.54 4.39 -13.14
CA LYS A 22 -16.69 3.86 -13.88
C LYS A 22 -16.56 4.05 -15.39
N LYS A 23 -16.11 5.24 -15.83
CA LYS A 23 -15.92 5.57 -17.25
C LYS A 23 -14.91 4.64 -17.94
N ILE A 24 -13.86 4.22 -17.25
CA ILE A 24 -12.83 3.31 -17.79
C ILE A 24 -13.15 1.83 -17.55
N GLY A 25 -14.36 1.50 -17.06
CA GLY A 25 -14.76 0.13 -16.76
C GLY A 25 -14.15 -0.45 -15.48
N ALA A 26 -13.51 0.37 -14.65
CA ALA A 26 -12.99 -0.04 -13.36
C ALA A 26 -14.08 -0.06 -12.27
N ASN A 27 -13.90 -0.93 -11.28
CA ASN A 27 -14.79 -1.07 -10.12
C ASN A 27 -14.06 -0.97 -8.77
N THR A 28 -12.80 -0.54 -8.82
CA THR A 28 -11.96 -0.09 -7.69
C THR A 28 -10.93 0.90 -8.25
N PHE A 29 -10.19 1.58 -7.39
CA PHE A 29 -9.05 2.40 -7.77
C PHE A 29 -8.14 2.63 -6.57
N GLN A 30 -6.91 3.03 -6.87
CA GLN A 30 -5.96 3.58 -5.88
C GLN A 30 -5.83 5.10 -6.05
N PHE A 31 -5.50 5.82 -4.98
CA PHE A 31 -5.21 7.25 -5.04
C PHE A 31 -4.25 7.66 -3.92
N PHE A 32 -3.57 8.80 -4.04
CA PHE A 32 -2.87 9.41 -2.91
C PHE A 32 -3.79 10.32 -2.10
N THR A 33 -3.74 10.24 -0.77
CA THR A 33 -4.43 11.18 0.15
C THR A 33 -3.87 12.61 0.06
N ARG A 34 -2.66 12.75 -0.46
CA ARG A 34 -1.88 13.99 -0.56
C ARG A 34 -0.95 13.96 -1.77
N ASN A 35 -0.11 14.98 -1.94
CA ASN A 35 0.90 14.94 -3.00
C ASN A 35 1.89 13.78 -2.74
N PRO A 36 2.15 12.89 -3.71
CA PRO A 36 3.05 11.74 -3.53
C PRO A 36 4.49 12.12 -3.20
N ARG A 37 4.92 13.34 -3.51
CA ARG A 37 6.23 13.89 -3.17
C ARG A 37 6.27 14.56 -1.79
N GLY A 38 5.22 14.40 -0.99
CA GLY A 38 5.08 15.00 0.33
C GLY A 38 4.34 16.34 0.31
N GLY A 39 4.05 16.84 1.52
CA GLY A 39 3.36 18.11 1.73
C GLY A 39 2.05 17.98 2.51
N LYS A 40 1.40 19.13 2.72
CA LYS A 40 0.12 19.21 3.44
C LYS A 40 -1.00 18.63 2.57
N ALA A 41 -1.76 17.70 3.13
CA ALA A 41 -2.96 17.20 2.49
C ALA A 41 -4.01 18.32 2.36
N LYS A 42 -4.74 18.35 1.24
CA LYS A 42 -5.85 19.29 1.05
C LYS A 42 -6.94 19.03 2.10
N LYS A 43 -7.69 20.05 2.49
CA LYS A 43 -8.87 19.85 3.33
C LYS A 43 -9.86 18.95 2.57
N ILE A 44 -10.37 17.92 3.24
CA ILE A 44 -11.41 17.07 2.65
C ILE A 44 -12.72 17.85 2.67
N ASP A 45 -13.45 17.80 1.56
CA ASP A 45 -14.79 18.33 1.44
C ASP A 45 -15.80 17.24 1.85
N PRO A 46 -16.55 17.42 2.97
CA PRO A 46 -17.53 16.42 3.42
C PRO A 46 -18.64 16.15 2.41
N GLU A 47 -19.01 17.13 1.57
CA GLU A 47 -20.03 16.94 0.53
C GLU A 47 -19.50 16.05 -0.60
N ASP A 48 -18.25 16.21 -1.00
CA ASP A 48 -17.59 15.34 -1.99
C ASP A 48 -17.45 13.90 -1.47
N VAL A 49 -17.13 13.71 -0.17
CA VAL A 49 -17.13 12.39 0.46
C VAL A 49 -18.51 11.75 0.40
N ARG A 50 -19.56 12.46 0.83
CA ARG A 50 -20.93 11.93 0.83
C ARG A 50 -21.39 11.56 -0.58
N ALA A 51 -21.12 12.42 -1.55
CA ALA A 51 -21.47 12.19 -2.94
C ALA A 51 -20.68 11.01 -3.54
N PHE A 52 -19.40 10.85 -3.19
CA PHE A 52 -18.61 9.69 -3.58
C PHE A 52 -19.16 8.40 -2.98
N LEU A 53 -19.46 8.35 -1.68
CA LEU A 53 -19.97 7.14 -1.02
C LEU A 53 -21.29 6.67 -1.64
N ALA A 54 -22.23 7.59 -1.87
CA ALA A 54 -23.49 7.26 -2.55
C ALA A 54 -23.26 6.76 -3.98
N PHE A 55 -22.39 7.44 -4.74
CA PHE A 55 -22.02 7.00 -6.09
C PHE A 55 -21.36 5.62 -6.10
N ALA A 56 -20.49 5.34 -5.13
CA ALA A 56 -19.74 4.10 -5.01
C ALA A 56 -20.66 2.92 -4.69
N GLU A 57 -21.63 3.12 -3.79
CA GLU A 57 -22.68 2.14 -3.49
C GLU A 57 -23.54 1.84 -4.71
N GLU A 58 -24.07 2.87 -5.37
CA GLU A 58 -24.93 2.73 -6.57
C GLU A 58 -24.20 2.02 -7.73
N ASN A 59 -22.90 2.28 -7.90
CA ASN A 59 -22.14 1.82 -9.05
C ASN A 59 -21.25 0.60 -8.74
N GLY A 60 -21.28 0.09 -7.51
CA GLY A 60 -20.45 -1.02 -7.06
C GLY A 60 -18.95 -0.74 -7.09
N VAL A 61 -18.53 0.52 -6.86
CA VAL A 61 -17.11 0.91 -6.82
C VAL A 61 -16.55 0.71 -5.41
N GLY A 62 -15.44 -0.02 -5.28
CA GLY A 62 -14.74 -0.24 -4.02
C GLY A 62 -14.25 -1.68 -3.84
N PRO A 63 -13.61 -2.03 -2.72
CA PRO A 63 -12.94 -1.09 -1.81
C PRO A 63 -11.92 -0.26 -2.59
N VAL A 64 -11.68 0.98 -2.18
CA VAL A 64 -10.61 1.82 -2.74
C VAL A 64 -9.35 1.72 -1.88
N VAL A 65 -8.22 2.04 -2.48
CA VAL A 65 -6.92 2.01 -1.80
C VAL A 65 -6.34 3.42 -1.75
N ALA A 66 -6.17 3.97 -0.56
CA ALA A 66 -5.40 5.18 -0.37
C ALA A 66 -3.93 4.80 -0.17
N HIS A 67 -3.03 5.39 -0.94
CA HIS A 67 -1.59 5.14 -0.83
C HIS A 67 -0.93 6.29 -0.08
N ALA A 68 -0.03 5.96 0.84
CA ALA A 68 0.86 6.92 1.50
C ALA A 68 1.76 7.64 0.48
N PRO A 69 2.24 8.87 0.73
CA PRO A 69 3.24 9.48 -0.16
C PRO A 69 4.53 8.65 -0.15
N TYR A 70 5.24 8.61 -1.28
CA TYR A 70 6.51 7.88 -1.41
C TYR A 70 7.62 8.40 -0.47
N THR A 71 7.46 9.62 0.03
CA THR A 71 8.38 10.23 1.00
C THR A 71 8.15 9.76 2.44
N LEU A 72 7.08 8.99 2.72
CA LEU A 72 6.83 8.42 4.04
C LEU A 72 7.93 7.40 4.37
N ASN A 73 8.62 7.58 5.50
CA ASN A 73 9.59 6.59 5.97
C ASN A 73 9.57 6.48 7.50
N LEU A 74 8.92 5.43 8.00
CA LEU A 74 8.73 5.19 9.44
C LEU A 74 10.01 4.69 10.13
N CYS A 75 10.97 4.15 9.38
CA CYS A 75 12.26 3.68 9.89
C CYS A 75 13.47 4.48 9.41
N SER A 76 13.28 5.71 8.95
CA SER A 76 14.41 6.58 8.61
C SER A 76 15.40 6.68 9.78
N ALA A 77 16.70 6.71 9.52
CA ALA A 77 17.70 7.00 10.56
C ALA A 77 17.54 8.39 11.17
N ASN A 78 16.96 9.31 10.40
CA ASN A 78 16.67 10.67 10.85
C ASN A 78 15.36 10.72 11.66
N GLU A 79 15.45 11.08 12.93
CA GLU A 79 14.31 11.19 13.84
C GLU A 79 13.26 12.21 13.39
N LYS A 80 13.67 13.35 12.82
CA LYS A 80 12.73 14.34 12.29
C LYS A 80 11.91 13.77 11.13
N THR A 81 12.53 12.96 10.28
CA THR A 81 11.81 12.24 9.20
C THR A 81 10.81 11.25 9.78
N ARG A 82 11.18 10.50 10.82
CA ARG A 82 10.26 9.56 11.48
C ARG A 82 9.09 10.28 12.16
N ALA A 83 9.34 11.36 12.88
CA ALA A 83 8.29 12.17 13.51
C ALA A 83 7.32 12.75 12.48
N PHE A 84 7.84 13.26 11.35
CA PHE A 84 7.01 13.70 10.23
C PHE A 84 6.19 12.56 9.64
N ALA A 85 6.79 11.40 9.41
CA ALA A 85 6.10 10.23 8.88
C ALA A 85 4.98 9.75 9.83
N ALA A 86 5.22 9.72 11.14
CA ALA A 86 4.19 9.38 12.14
C ALA A 86 3.01 10.37 12.10
N GLY A 87 3.28 11.68 11.98
CA GLY A 87 2.24 12.69 11.84
C GLY A 87 1.43 12.54 10.55
N VAL A 88 2.09 12.22 9.43
CA VAL A 88 1.42 11.95 8.14
C VAL A 88 0.55 10.70 8.24
N LEU A 89 1.06 9.61 8.80
CA LEU A 89 0.32 8.36 8.99
C LEU A 89 -0.95 8.60 9.84
N ALA A 90 -0.84 9.31 10.96
CA ALA A 90 -1.98 9.61 11.82
C ALA A 90 -3.03 10.48 11.12
N ASP A 91 -2.62 11.54 10.41
CA ASP A 91 -3.54 12.39 9.63
C ASP A 91 -4.21 11.61 8.49
N ASP A 92 -3.46 10.76 7.78
CA ASP A 92 -4.01 9.94 6.70
C ASP A 92 -5.00 8.89 7.22
N LEU A 93 -4.74 8.24 8.35
CA LEU A 93 -5.72 7.32 8.95
C LEU A 93 -6.98 8.03 9.41
N ALA A 94 -6.87 9.20 10.05
CA ALA A 94 -8.02 10.00 10.45
C ALA A 94 -8.89 10.42 9.24
N ARG A 95 -8.26 10.70 8.10
CA ARG A 95 -8.95 11.00 6.83
C ARG A 95 -9.67 9.78 6.27
N MET A 96 -9.04 8.61 6.37
CA MET A 96 -9.60 7.36 5.87
C MET A 96 -10.83 6.89 6.66
N GLU A 97 -11.02 7.35 7.90
CA GLU A 97 -12.25 7.10 8.64
C GLU A 97 -13.49 7.77 8.00
N LEU A 98 -13.31 8.75 7.12
CA LEU A 98 -14.39 9.31 6.29
C LEU A 98 -14.78 8.39 5.12
N LEU A 99 -13.97 7.36 4.85
CA LEU A 99 -14.12 6.37 3.79
C LEU A 99 -14.12 4.96 4.40
N PRO A 100 -15.12 4.61 5.23
CA PRO A 100 -15.10 3.38 6.01
C PRO A 100 -15.04 2.13 5.12
N GLY A 101 -14.31 1.10 5.58
CA GLY A 101 -14.16 -0.18 4.88
C GLY A 101 -13.15 -0.18 3.73
N ASN A 102 -12.41 0.91 3.55
CA ASN A 102 -11.36 1.02 2.54
C ASN A 102 -9.96 0.81 3.13
N PHE A 103 -8.96 0.76 2.26
CA PHE A 103 -7.59 0.39 2.63
C PHE A 103 -6.63 1.57 2.59
N TYR A 104 -5.67 1.58 3.51
CA TYR A 104 -4.55 2.51 3.51
C TYR A 104 -3.23 1.74 3.31
N ASN A 105 -2.64 1.88 2.13
CA ASN A 105 -1.42 1.21 1.74
C ASN A 105 -0.18 2.06 2.00
N LEU A 106 0.89 1.45 2.50
CA LEU A 106 2.20 2.08 2.61
C LEU A 106 3.33 1.12 2.30
N HIS A 107 4.43 1.68 1.79
CA HIS A 107 5.73 1.04 1.83
C HIS A 107 6.20 1.01 3.30
N PRO A 108 6.66 -0.14 3.85
CA PRO A 108 7.08 -0.22 5.25
C PRO A 108 8.16 0.81 5.60
N GLY A 109 9.20 0.93 4.76
CA GLY A 109 10.19 2.00 4.87
C GLY A 109 11.56 1.60 4.35
N SER A 110 12.55 2.46 4.60
CA SER A 110 13.96 2.22 4.27
C SER A 110 14.84 2.58 5.46
N SER A 111 15.66 1.64 5.93
CA SER A 111 16.38 1.76 7.21
C SER A 111 17.58 2.70 7.18
N GLY A 112 18.04 3.13 6.00
CA GLY A 112 19.18 4.03 5.86
C GLY A 112 20.50 3.46 6.40
N GLY A 113 20.66 2.12 6.37
CA GLY A 113 21.88 1.44 6.79
C GLY A 113 21.88 0.94 8.24
N GLN A 114 20.83 1.21 9.02
CA GLN A 114 20.69 0.73 10.40
C GLN A 114 20.37 -0.77 10.51
N GLY A 115 20.18 -1.45 9.38
CA GLY A 115 19.76 -2.85 9.33
C GLY A 115 18.25 -3.02 9.27
N ALA A 116 17.80 -4.16 8.74
CA ALA A 116 16.38 -4.47 8.58
C ALA A 116 15.70 -4.70 9.94
N GLU A 117 16.38 -5.30 10.91
CA GLU A 117 15.84 -5.58 12.24
C GLU A 117 15.43 -4.29 12.98
N GLU A 118 16.32 -3.30 13.03
CA GLU A 118 16.01 -2.00 13.62
C GLU A 118 14.91 -1.29 12.82
N GLY A 119 14.92 -1.43 11.49
CA GLY A 119 13.85 -0.92 10.64
C GLY A 119 12.48 -1.51 11.00
N ILE A 120 12.39 -2.82 11.12
CA ILE A 120 11.18 -3.55 11.54
C ILE A 120 10.71 -3.07 12.92
N ARG A 121 11.63 -2.90 13.87
CA ARG A 121 11.31 -2.40 15.22
C ARG A 121 10.67 -1.01 15.17
N LEU A 122 11.27 -0.09 14.41
CA LEU A 122 10.78 1.29 14.25
C LEU A 122 9.43 1.35 13.53
N ILE A 123 9.28 0.59 12.44
CA ILE A 123 8.01 0.49 11.68
C ILE A 123 6.89 -0.01 12.59
N SER A 124 7.15 -1.11 13.31
CA SER A 124 6.16 -1.72 14.22
C SER A 124 5.73 -0.75 15.33
N ALA A 125 6.68 -0.03 15.92
CA ALA A 125 6.39 0.97 16.95
C ALA A 125 5.51 2.11 16.42
N ALA A 126 5.81 2.62 15.21
CA ALA A 126 5.03 3.68 14.59
C ALA A 126 3.60 3.21 14.22
N LEU A 127 3.46 1.99 13.70
CA LEU A 127 2.15 1.40 13.40
C LEU A 127 1.32 1.20 14.67
N ASN A 128 1.91 0.68 15.75
CA ASN A 128 1.21 0.51 17.03
C ASN A 128 0.78 1.84 17.66
N ALA A 129 1.52 2.92 17.40
CA ALA A 129 1.12 4.26 17.84
C ALA A 129 -0.06 4.81 17.04
N ALA A 130 -0.17 4.49 15.75
CA ALA A 130 -1.15 5.08 14.83
C ALA A 130 -2.44 4.24 14.66
N VAL A 131 -2.31 2.93 14.51
CA VAL A 131 -3.42 2.00 14.27
C VAL A 131 -4.16 1.73 15.58
N LYS A 132 -5.49 1.84 15.56
CA LYS A 132 -6.34 1.70 16.75
C LYS A 132 -7.36 0.57 16.58
N PRO A 133 -7.74 -0.10 17.69
CA PRO A 133 -8.82 -1.08 17.65
C PRO A 133 -10.12 -0.38 17.24
N GLY A 134 -10.94 -1.06 16.44
CA GLY A 134 -12.25 -0.55 16.01
C GLY A 134 -12.22 0.47 14.86
N GLN A 135 -11.07 0.96 14.40
CA GLN A 135 -11.00 1.86 13.24
C GLN A 135 -11.58 1.19 11.98
N ALA A 136 -12.21 1.94 11.09
CA ALA A 136 -12.80 1.39 9.88
C ALA A 136 -11.74 0.99 8.85
N THR A 137 -10.60 1.66 8.86
CA THR A 137 -9.52 1.50 7.86
C THR A 137 -8.65 0.27 8.15
N THR A 138 -8.36 -0.54 7.14
CA THR A 138 -7.28 -1.56 7.22
C THR A 138 -6.00 -1.01 6.60
N VAL A 139 -4.89 -1.13 7.33
CA VAL A 139 -3.56 -0.70 6.88
C VAL A 139 -2.86 -1.85 6.17
N LEU A 140 -2.33 -1.60 4.98
CA LEU A 140 -1.63 -2.57 4.15
C LEU A 140 -0.14 -2.25 4.12
N LEU A 141 0.67 -3.25 4.46
CA LEU A 141 2.10 -3.22 4.19
C LEU A 141 2.32 -3.72 2.77
N GLU A 142 2.96 -2.92 1.94
CA GLU A 142 3.30 -3.32 0.57
C GLU A 142 4.61 -4.11 0.53
N THR A 143 4.65 -5.16 -0.29
CA THR A 143 5.89 -5.86 -0.64
C THR A 143 6.84 -4.93 -1.39
N MET A 144 8.12 -4.92 -1.03
CA MET A 144 9.12 -4.01 -1.60
C MET A 144 10.09 -4.74 -2.54
N ALA A 145 10.61 -4.02 -3.53
CA ALA A 145 11.62 -4.56 -4.46
C ALA A 145 12.98 -4.82 -3.78
N GLY A 146 13.23 -4.23 -2.61
CA GLY A 146 14.48 -4.40 -1.87
C GLY A 146 15.61 -3.51 -2.38
N LYS A 147 15.27 -2.38 -3.01
CA LYS A 147 16.22 -1.39 -3.50
C LYS A 147 16.94 -0.73 -2.33
N GLY A 148 18.27 -0.72 -2.37
CA GLY A 148 19.10 -0.13 -1.31
C GLY A 148 18.80 -0.74 0.06
N THR A 149 18.23 0.07 0.96
CA THR A 149 17.96 -0.31 2.37
C THR A 149 16.48 -0.46 2.68
N GLU A 150 15.64 -0.73 1.68
CA GLU A 150 14.22 -1.04 1.89
C GLU A 150 14.01 -2.20 2.86
N VAL A 151 12.93 -2.08 3.62
CA VAL A 151 12.39 -3.10 4.53
C VAL A 151 11.02 -3.54 3.98
N GLY A 152 10.73 -4.83 4.05
CA GLY A 152 9.60 -5.47 3.38
C GLY A 152 9.97 -6.15 2.07
N ARG A 153 11.26 -6.44 1.85
CA ARG A 153 11.75 -7.07 0.61
C ARG A 153 11.45 -8.57 0.53
N SER A 154 11.14 -9.18 1.67
CA SER A 154 10.76 -10.58 1.78
C SER A 154 9.48 -10.70 2.59
N PHE A 155 8.74 -11.78 2.37
CA PHE A 155 7.56 -12.08 3.17
C PHE A 155 7.91 -12.23 4.66
N GLY A 156 9.11 -12.71 4.99
CA GLY A 156 9.60 -12.79 6.38
C GLY A 156 9.75 -11.42 7.05
N GLU A 157 10.26 -10.41 6.35
CA GLU A 157 10.37 -9.05 6.89
C GLU A 157 8.98 -8.43 7.16
N LEU A 158 8.01 -8.63 6.25
CA LEU A 158 6.63 -8.21 6.47
C LEU A 158 5.98 -8.96 7.63
N ARG A 159 6.22 -10.28 7.73
CA ARG A 159 5.70 -11.10 8.83
C ARG A 159 6.21 -10.61 10.18
N ALA A 160 7.50 -10.28 10.26
CA ALA A 160 8.10 -9.74 11.47
C ALA A 160 7.44 -8.42 11.94
N ILE A 161 7.00 -7.57 11.02
CA ILE A 161 6.23 -6.36 11.36
C ILE A 161 4.84 -6.74 11.85
N LEU A 162 4.14 -7.62 11.12
CA LEU A 162 2.79 -8.06 11.45
C LEU A 162 2.69 -8.76 12.82
N ASP A 163 3.69 -9.55 13.20
CA ASP A 163 3.76 -10.24 14.51
C ASP A 163 3.86 -9.26 15.69
N ARG A 164 4.33 -8.04 15.43
CA ARG A 164 4.47 -6.98 16.43
C ARG A 164 3.26 -6.05 16.46
N ALA A 165 2.27 -6.24 15.58
CA ALA A 165 1.11 -5.37 15.49
C ALA A 165 0.17 -5.54 16.68
N ALA A 166 -0.19 -4.44 17.34
CA ALA A 166 -1.12 -4.42 18.46
C ALA A 166 -2.59 -4.61 18.03
N CYS A 167 -2.91 -4.33 16.77
CA CYS A 167 -4.24 -4.53 16.17
C CYS A 167 -4.11 -5.36 14.88
N PRO A 168 -3.78 -6.67 14.98
CA PRO A 168 -3.48 -7.50 13.82
C PRO A 168 -4.66 -7.67 12.86
N GLU A 169 -5.89 -7.47 13.30
CA GLU A 169 -7.12 -7.48 12.51
C GLU A 169 -7.28 -6.23 11.61
N LYS A 170 -6.54 -5.16 11.92
CA LYS A 170 -6.50 -3.92 11.13
C LYS A 170 -5.27 -3.84 10.24
N MET A 171 -4.51 -4.92 10.13
CA MET A 171 -3.31 -5.02 9.30
C MET A 171 -3.47 -6.09 8.22
N GLY A 172 -3.05 -5.75 7.01
CA GLY A 172 -2.99 -6.64 5.85
C GLY A 172 -1.76 -6.38 5.00
N VAL A 173 -1.71 -7.01 3.83
CA VAL A 173 -0.63 -6.87 2.86
C VAL A 173 -1.18 -6.49 1.48
N CYS A 174 -0.45 -5.60 0.81
CA CYS A 174 -0.56 -5.39 -0.63
C CYS A 174 0.62 -6.09 -1.31
N LEU A 175 0.34 -6.97 -2.26
CA LEU A 175 1.38 -7.62 -3.06
C LEU A 175 1.54 -6.85 -4.38
N ASP A 176 2.72 -6.28 -4.61
CA ASP A 176 3.06 -5.68 -5.90
C ASP A 176 3.87 -6.68 -6.73
N THR A 177 3.35 -7.03 -7.91
CA THR A 177 3.95 -8.06 -8.77
C THR A 177 5.31 -7.65 -9.31
N CYS A 178 5.52 -6.37 -9.63
CA CYS A 178 6.84 -5.88 -10.04
C CYS A 178 7.82 -5.94 -8.87
N HIS A 179 7.38 -5.59 -7.66
CA HIS A 179 8.26 -5.57 -6.49
C HIS A 179 8.70 -6.97 -6.08
N VAL A 180 7.77 -7.92 -5.97
CA VAL A 180 8.15 -9.29 -5.59
C VAL A 180 9.01 -9.95 -6.67
N PHE A 181 8.76 -9.67 -7.96
CA PHE A 181 9.63 -10.10 -9.05
C PHE A 181 11.03 -9.50 -8.95
N ASP A 182 11.14 -8.19 -8.73
CA ASP A 182 12.44 -7.54 -8.53
C ASP A 182 13.15 -8.01 -7.24
N ALA A 183 12.40 -8.49 -6.24
CA ALA A 183 12.94 -9.07 -5.01
C ALA A 183 13.43 -10.53 -5.18
N GLY A 184 13.03 -11.21 -6.25
CA GLY A 184 13.45 -12.57 -6.59
C GLY A 184 12.34 -13.64 -6.51
N TYR A 185 11.08 -13.25 -6.30
CA TYR A 185 9.93 -14.14 -6.35
C TYR A 185 9.42 -14.26 -7.78
N ASP A 186 9.54 -15.44 -8.39
CA ASP A 186 9.18 -15.66 -9.78
C ASP A 186 7.67 -15.83 -9.97
N VAL A 187 6.95 -14.70 -10.04
CA VAL A 187 5.51 -14.65 -10.32
C VAL A 187 5.16 -14.91 -11.79
N ARG A 188 6.16 -15.05 -12.68
CA ARG A 188 5.95 -15.37 -14.09
C ARG A 188 5.86 -16.88 -14.29
N ASP A 189 6.89 -17.61 -13.87
CA ASP A 189 7.03 -19.04 -14.16
C ASP A 189 6.70 -19.93 -12.95
N ALA A 190 6.63 -19.38 -11.73
CA ALA A 190 6.45 -20.14 -10.49
C ALA A 190 5.43 -19.51 -9.54
N LEU A 191 4.33 -18.95 -10.07
CA LEU A 191 3.31 -18.24 -9.30
C LEU A 191 2.78 -19.05 -8.11
N ASP A 192 2.45 -20.34 -8.32
CA ASP A 192 1.91 -21.20 -7.26
C ASP A 192 2.89 -21.32 -6.09
N ALA A 193 4.18 -21.54 -6.36
CA ALA A 193 5.21 -21.62 -5.31
C ALA A 193 5.37 -20.29 -4.54
N VAL A 194 5.26 -19.15 -5.23
CA VAL A 194 5.29 -17.83 -4.58
C VAL A 194 4.07 -17.64 -3.67
N LEU A 195 2.87 -18.03 -4.13
CA LEU A 195 1.65 -17.93 -3.35
C LEU A 195 1.62 -18.91 -2.17
N GLU A 196 2.16 -20.12 -2.34
CA GLU A 196 2.34 -21.09 -1.25
C GLU A 196 3.31 -20.58 -0.18
N GLU A 197 4.42 -19.96 -0.59
CA GLU A 197 5.33 -19.31 0.36
C GLU A 197 4.66 -18.14 1.07
N PHE A 198 3.92 -17.30 0.33
CA PHE A 198 3.16 -16.20 0.90
C PHE A 198 2.16 -16.70 1.93
N ASP A 199 1.40 -17.76 1.62
CA ASP A 199 0.40 -18.33 2.52
C ASP A 199 1.05 -18.91 3.78
N ARG A 200 2.16 -19.65 3.61
CA ARG A 200 2.90 -20.23 4.73
C ARG A 200 3.47 -19.17 5.68
N VAL A 201 3.98 -18.06 5.15
CA VAL A 201 4.67 -17.03 5.93
C VAL A 201 3.70 -15.98 6.49
N ILE A 202 2.85 -15.44 5.63
CA ILE A 202 1.93 -14.32 5.91
C ILE A 202 0.49 -14.82 6.10
N GLY A 203 0.04 -15.74 5.25
CA GLY A 203 -1.34 -16.18 5.14
C GLY A 203 -2.12 -15.37 4.11
N LEU A 204 -2.73 -16.05 3.13
CA LEU A 204 -3.57 -15.45 2.09
C LEU A 204 -4.76 -14.68 2.66
N GLY A 205 -5.22 -15.05 3.86
CA GLY A 205 -6.24 -14.31 4.59
C GLY A 205 -5.86 -12.84 4.91
N ARG A 206 -4.57 -12.48 4.82
CA ARG A 206 -4.07 -11.11 4.99
C ARG A 206 -3.80 -10.38 3.67
N LEU A 207 -3.85 -11.05 2.52
CA LEU A 207 -3.73 -10.40 1.22
C LEU A 207 -5.03 -9.62 0.94
N ARG A 208 -4.92 -8.28 0.86
CA ARG A 208 -6.09 -7.40 0.69
C ARG A 208 -6.08 -6.63 -0.63
N ALA A 209 -4.91 -6.46 -1.23
CA ALA A 209 -4.74 -5.79 -2.51
C ALA A 209 -3.59 -6.43 -3.29
N VAL A 210 -3.68 -6.30 -4.62
CA VAL A 210 -2.58 -6.61 -5.53
C VAL A 210 -2.34 -5.38 -6.39
N HIS A 211 -1.11 -4.88 -6.41
CA HIS A 211 -0.65 -3.97 -7.44
C HIS A 211 -0.15 -4.81 -8.61
N LEU A 212 -0.95 -4.85 -9.68
CA LEU A 212 -0.64 -5.60 -10.88
C LEU A 212 0.20 -4.72 -11.80
N ASN A 213 1.51 -4.87 -11.71
CA ASN A 213 2.52 -4.15 -12.47
C ASN A 213 3.47 -5.16 -13.14
N ASP A 214 3.79 -4.93 -14.42
CA ASP A 214 4.91 -5.62 -15.06
C ASP A 214 6.24 -4.97 -14.62
N SER A 215 7.38 -5.61 -14.85
CA SER A 215 8.72 -5.07 -14.54
C SER A 215 9.52 -4.78 -15.80
N LYS A 216 10.14 -3.59 -15.87
CA LYS A 216 11.14 -3.26 -16.91
C LYS A 216 12.46 -4.02 -16.75
N ASN A 217 12.61 -4.82 -15.69
CA ASN A 217 13.87 -5.47 -15.35
C ASN A 217 13.70 -6.96 -15.12
N ALA A 218 14.80 -7.71 -15.23
CA ALA A 218 14.83 -9.13 -14.94
C ALA A 218 14.55 -9.46 -13.46
N LEU A 219 14.13 -10.71 -13.22
CA LEU A 219 13.93 -11.31 -11.89
C LEU A 219 15.12 -11.00 -10.96
N GLY A 220 14.83 -10.57 -9.73
CA GLY A 220 15.84 -10.29 -8.71
C GLY A 220 16.66 -9.02 -8.93
N SER A 221 16.24 -8.11 -9.82
CA SER A 221 17.03 -6.90 -10.15
C SER A 221 17.06 -5.82 -9.06
N ARG A 222 16.09 -5.80 -8.14
CA ARG A 222 15.94 -4.81 -7.06
C ARG A 222 15.92 -3.35 -7.54
N LYS A 223 15.23 -3.06 -8.65
CA LYS A 223 15.27 -1.75 -9.32
C LYS A 223 14.01 -0.91 -9.15
N ASP A 224 12.86 -1.56 -8.96
CA ASP A 224 11.54 -0.94 -8.85
C ASP A 224 11.27 -0.01 -10.05
N ARG A 225 11.06 -0.62 -11.23
CA ARG A 225 10.64 0.09 -12.44
C ARG A 225 9.51 -0.66 -13.09
N HIS A 226 8.30 -0.20 -12.81
CA HIS A 226 7.08 -0.76 -13.40
C HIS A 226 7.07 -0.59 -14.92
N GLU A 227 6.40 -1.52 -15.58
CA GLU A 227 6.09 -1.51 -17.01
C GLU A 227 4.59 -1.73 -17.22
N LYS A 228 4.11 -1.36 -18.41
CA LYS A 228 2.79 -1.77 -18.88
C LYS A 228 2.69 -3.30 -18.91
N ILE A 229 1.52 -3.82 -18.52
CA ILE A 229 1.20 -5.26 -18.61
C ILE A 229 1.49 -5.78 -20.03
N GLY A 230 2.21 -6.90 -20.14
CA GLY A 230 2.59 -7.52 -21.42
C GLY A 230 3.84 -6.94 -22.08
N ALA A 231 4.49 -5.92 -21.50
CA ALA A 231 5.58 -5.21 -22.16
C ALA A 231 6.92 -5.29 -21.41
N GLY A 232 6.96 -5.97 -20.26
CA GLY A 232 8.13 -6.14 -19.43
C GLY A 232 8.64 -7.58 -19.38
N HIS A 233 9.35 -7.88 -18.30
CA HIS A 233 9.99 -9.17 -18.08
C HIS A 233 9.10 -10.19 -17.36
N ILE A 234 7.99 -9.75 -16.74
CA ILE A 234 6.99 -10.66 -16.18
C ILE A 234 6.13 -11.19 -17.33
N GLY A 235 5.64 -10.29 -18.20
CA GLY A 235 4.73 -10.66 -19.30
C GLY A 235 3.27 -10.58 -18.89
#